data_AF-A0A0V0SYL2-F1
#
_entry.id   AF-A0A0V0SYL2-F1
#
_cell.length_a   1.000
_cell.length_b   1.000
_cell.length_c   1.000
_cell.angle_alpha   90.00
_cell.angle_beta   90.00
_cell.angle_gamma   90.00
#
_symmetry.space_group_name_H-M   'P 1'
#
loop_
_entity.id
_entity.type
_entity.pdbx_description
1 polymer ?
#
loop_
_entity_poly.entity_id
_entity_poly.type
_entity_poly.pdbx_seq_one_letter_code
_entity_poly.pdbx_strand_id
1 'polypeptide(L)' 'LSYFMAENLHLVLNERGNYNLVHEGRIYNLKRTNMEDKQWVCRRVKKGCRGSIHTNLDV' A
#
# COMPACT_ATOMS: atom_id res chain seq x y z
N LEU A 1 -18.05 -8.10 -12.13
CA LEU A 1 -17.16 -7.90 -10.96
C LEU A 1 -15.84 -7.33 -11.50
N SER A 2 -15.78 -6.00 -11.64
CA SER A 2 -14.58 -5.33 -12.16
C SER A 2 -13.50 -5.39 -11.08
N TYR A 3 -12.59 -6.34 -11.18
CA TYR A 3 -11.29 -6.21 -10.54
C TYR A 3 -10.61 -5.04 -11.25
N PHE A 4 -10.80 -3.83 -10.72
CA PHE A 4 -9.97 -2.69 -11.11
C PHE A 4 -8.61 -2.96 -10.48
N MET A 5 -7.85 -3.92 -11.05
CA MET A 5 -6.46 -4.11 -10.71
C MET A 5 -5.79 -2.83 -11.16
N ALA A 6 -5.59 -1.92 -10.20
CA ALA A 6 -4.99 -0.63 -10.44
C ALA A 6 -3.66 -0.90 -11.16
N GLU A 7 -3.58 -0.53 -12.44
CA GLU A 7 -2.50 -0.88 -13.38
C GLU A 7 -1.11 -0.35 -12.95
N ASN A 8 -1.02 0.28 -11.77
CA ASN A 8 0.16 0.95 -11.24
C ASN A 8 0.32 0.68 -9.74
N LEU A 9 0.05 -0.55 -9.28
CA LEU A 9 0.14 -0.94 -7.88
C LEU A 9 1.27 -1.97 -7.70
N HIS A 10 2.33 -1.58 -7.00
CA HIS A 10 3.54 -2.40 -6.84
C HIS A 10 3.87 -2.62 -5.37
N LEU A 11 4.23 -3.86 -5.03
CA LEU A 11 4.77 -4.20 -3.71
C LEU A 11 6.29 -4.21 -3.76
N VAL A 12 6.92 -3.54 -2.80
CA VAL A 12 8.38 -3.43 -2.71
C VAL A 12 8.82 -3.84 -1.32
N LEU A 13 9.67 -4.87 -1.24
CA LEU A 13 10.32 -5.27 0.02
C LEU A 13 11.28 -4.15 0.44
N ASN A 14 11.19 -3.72 1.68
CA ASN A 14 12.06 -2.70 2.24
C ASN A 14 13.19 -3.31 3.08
N GLU A 15 14.20 -2.49 3.40
CA GLU A 15 15.38 -2.89 4.18
C GLU A 15 15.05 -3.40 5.60
N ARG A 16 13.83 -3.14 6.10
CA ARG A 16 13.35 -3.64 7.39
C ARG A 16 12.62 -4.98 7.27
N GLY A 17 12.64 -5.62 6.10
CA GLY A 17 11.96 -6.88 5.83
C GLY A 17 10.44 -6.77 5.74
N ASN A 18 9.88 -5.57 5.57
CA ASN A 18 8.44 -5.34 5.40
C ASN A 18 8.13 -4.90 3.97
N TYR A 19 6.87 -5.01 3.54
CA TYR A 19 6.44 -4.48 2.24
C TYR A 19 5.98 -3.03 2.33
N ASN A 20 6.28 -2.28 1.28
CA ASN A 20 5.67 -0.99 0.97
C ASN A 20 4.83 -1.14 -0.29
N LEU A 21 3.71 -0.43 -0.33
CA LEU A 21 2.92 -0.30 -1.54
C LEU A 21 3.31 0.98 -2.27
N VAL A 22 3.57 0.88 -3.57
CA VAL A 22 3.82 2.01 -4.46
C VAL A 22 2.64 2.15 -5.41
N HIS A 23 2.00 3.31 -5.38
CA HIS A 23 0.89 3.64 -6.26
C HIS A 23 0.95 5.11 -6.66
N GLU A 24 0.86 5.39 -7.97
CA GLU A 24 0.97 6.75 -8.53
C GLU A 24 2.20 7.53 -8.05
N GLY A 25 3.35 6.87 -7.95
CA GLY A 25 4.60 7.49 -7.46
C GLY A 25 4.61 7.80 -5.96
N ARG A 26 3.59 7.38 -5.19
CA ARG A 26 3.52 7.52 -3.73
C ARG A 26 3.79 6.20 -3.04
N ILE A 27 4.46 6.27 -1.89
CA ILE A 27 4.78 5.11 -1.05
C ILE A 27 3.80 5.05 0.12
N TYR A 28 3.24 3.87 0.37
CA TYR A 28 2.33 3.57 1.47
C TYR A 28 2.93 2.46 2.33
N ASN A 29 2.84 2.60 3.64
CA ASN A 29 3.32 1.60 4.60
C ASN A 29 2.15 0.72 5.04
N LEU A 30 2.43 -0.58 5.18
CA LEU A 30 1.48 -1.53 5.74
C LEU A 30 1.19 -1.18 7.21
N LYS A 31 -0.08 -1.04 7.55
CA LYS A 31 -0.53 -0.62 8.89
C LYS A 31 -1.45 -1.64 9.56
N ARG A 32 -2.25 -2.38 8.79
CA ARG A 32 -3.07 -3.49 9.27
C ARG A 32 -3.00 -4.67 8.32
N THR A 33 -2.98 -5.86 8.89
CA THR A 33 -2.88 -7.14 8.19
C THR A 33 -3.99 -8.07 8.67
N ASN A 34 -5.24 -7.69 8.45
CA ASN A 34 -6.32 -8.67 8.61
C ASN A 34 -6.13 -9.73 7.52
N MET A 35 -6.60 -10.96 7.77
CA MET A 35 -6.39 -12.08 6.85
C MET A 35 -6.86 -11.74 5.43
N GLU A 36 -7.99 -11.04 5.30
CA GLU A 36 -8.59 -10.71 4.01
C GLU A 36 -8.37 -9.25 3.56
N ASP A 37 -7.83 -8.39 4.45
CA ASP A 37 -7.66 -6.96 4.15
C ASP A 37 -6.35 -6.38 4.71
N LYS A 38 -5.62 -5.72 3.83
CA LYS A 38 -4.37 -5.02 4.11
C LYS A 38 -4.60 -3.52 3.97
N GLN A 39 -4.39 -2.79 5.05
CA GLN A 39 -4.47 -1.34 5.04
C GLN A 39 -3.09 -0.72 4.84
N TRP A 40 -2.94 0.06 3.78
CA TRP A 40 -1.73 0.78 3.41
C TRP A 40 -1.94 2.27 3.63
N VAL A 41 -1.09 2.90 4.43
CA VAL A 41 -1.21 4.33 4.75
C VAL A 41 -0.06 5.09 4.13
N CYS A 42 -0.37 6.18 3.45
CA CYS A 42 0.64 6.96 2.74
C CYS A 42 1.74 7.46 3.68
N ARG A 43 2.98 7.26 3.27
CA ARG A 43 4.16 7.71 4.00
C ARG A 43 4.21 9.23 3.94
N ARG A 44 4.06 9.89 5.09
CA ARG A 44 4.14 11.35 5.21
C ARG A 44 5.59 11.80 5.06
N VAL A 45 5.97 12.29 3.88
CA VAL A 45 7.35 12.79 3.63
C VAL A 45 7.46 14.31 3.90
N LYS A 46 6.35 15.06 3.83
CA LYS A 46 6.09 16.43 4.35
C LYS A 46 4.59 16.73 4.14
N LYS A 47 4.03 17.78 4.77
CA LYS A 47 2.58 18.12 4.79
C LYS A 47 1.88 17.79 3.44
N GLY A 48 1.02 16.75 3.41
CA GLY A 48 0.19 16.51 2.22
C GLY A 48 -0.46 15.14 2.11
N CYS A 49 0.25 14.04 2.37
CA CYS A 49 -0.30 12.73 2.09
C CYS A 49 -1.17 12.18 3.24
N ARG A 50 -2.48 12.05 3.00
CA ARG A 50 -3.47 11.48 3.92
C ARG A 50 -4.21 10.26 3.36
N GLY A 51 -3.75 9.74 2.21
CA GLY A 51 -4.39 8.62 1.55
C GLY A 51 -4.17 7.30 2.27
N SER A 52 -5.18 6.43 2.22
CA SER A 52 -5.09 5.02 2.57
C SER A 52 -5.63 4.16 1.43
N ILE A 53 -5.02 3.00 1.21
CA ILE A 53 -5.45 2.01 0.22
C ILE A 53 -5.73 0.71 0.97
N HIS A 54 -6.84 0.05 0.65
CA HIS A 54 -7.18 -1.27 1.15
C HIS A 54 -7.01 -2.29 0.02
N THR A 55 -6.34 -3.40 0.30
CA THR A 55 -6.08 -4.46 -0.71
C THR A 55 -6.17 -5.82 -0.05
N ASN A 56 -6.61 -6.83 -0.79
CA ASN A 56 -6.56 -8.24 -0.39
C ASN A 56 -5.26 -8.95 -0.86
N LEU A 57 -4.18 -8.21 -1.07
CA LEU A 57 -2.91 -8.81 -1.51
C LEU A 57 -2.29 -9.65 -0.38
N ASP A 58 -1.90 -10.87 -0.71
CA ASP A 58 -1.06 -11.69 0.15
C ASP A 58 0.38 -11.19 0.05
N VAL A 59 0.94 -10.83 1.20
CA VAL A 59 2.30 -10.28 1.39
C VAL A 59 3.10 -11.14 2.33
#